data_AF-A0A1Q4D565-F1
#
_entry.id   AF-A0A1Q4D565-F1
#
_cell.length_a   1.000
_cell.length_b   1.000
_cell.length_c   1.000
_cell.angle_alpha   90.00
_cell.angle_beta   90.00
_cell.angle_gamma   90.00
#
_symmetry.space_group_name_H-M   'P 1'
#
loop_
_entity.id
_entity.type
_entity.pdbx_description
1 polymer ?
#
loop_
_entity_poly.entity_id
_entity_poly.type
_entity_poly.pdbx_seq_one_letter_code
_entity_poly.pdbx_strand_id
1 'polypeptide(L)'
;MDVKWWVGVLPSGVENVQTVASGHEATHAAAAGAAVDALVVVAADRGRQEYRLRVAGAELMVLPGLTEEGDVDLDALAGTWHHMWHET
;
A
#
# COMPACT_ATOMS: atom_id res chain seq x y z
N MET A 1 -12.90 -16.30 -36.62
CA MET A 1 -11.69 -15.69 -36.05
C MET A 1 -11.42 -16.37 -34.74
N ASP A 2 -10.29 -17.06 -34.63
CA ASP A 2 -9.93 -17.79 -33.40
C ASP A 2 -9.33 -16.80 -32.39
N VAL A 3 -9.90 -16.72 -31.20
CA VAL A 3 -9.39 -15.86 -30.13
C VAL A 3 -8.19 -16.55 -29.51
N LYS A 4 -7.00 -15.97 -29.71
CA LYS A 4 -5.78 -16.42 -29.03
C LYS A 4 -5.69 -15.73 -27.67
N TRP A 5 -5.77 -16.52 -26.61
CA TRP A 5 -5.51 -16.08 -25.24
C TRP A 5 -4.05 -16.32 -24.89
N TRP A 6 -3.44 -15.36 -24.19
CA TRP A 6 -2.11 -15.48 -23.62
C TRP A 6 -2.22 -15.30 -22.11
N VAL A 7 -1.60 -16.20 -21.35
CA VAL A 7 -1.51 -16.13 -19.90
C VAL A 7 -0.04 -15.95 -19.54
N GLY A 8 0.31 -14.79 -18.97
CA GLY A 8 1.60 -14.55 -18.35
C GLY A 8 1.51 -14.82 -16.86
N VAL A 9 2.37 -15.70 -16.34
CA VAL A 9 2.50 -15.92 -14.89
C VAL A 9 3.85 -15.35 -14.47
N LEU A 10 3.85 -14.33 -13.62
CA LEU A 10 5.08 -13.84 -12.98
C LEU A 10 5.35 -14.69 -11.73
N PRO A 11 6.60 -15.14 -11.51
CA PRO A 11 6.95 -15.79 -10.26
C PRO A 11 6.69 -14.84 -9.08
N SER A 12 6.25 -15.38 -7.94
CA SER A 12 6.06 -14.59 -6.73
C SER A 12 7.37 -13.90 -6.34
N GLY A 13 7.33 -12.58 -6.07
CA GLY A 13 8.49 -11.80 -5.65
C GLY A 13 9.38 -11.24 -6.77
N VAL A 14 9.09 -11.52 -8.04
CA VAL A 14 9.65 -10.80 -9.21
C VAL A 14 8.64 -9.87 -9.87
N GLU A 15 7.53 -9.62 -9.19
CA GLU A 15 6.75 -8.41 -9.39
C GLU A 15 7.71 -7.22 -9.23
N ASN A 16 7.65 -6.21 -10.11
CA ASN A 16 8.52 -5.03 -10.04
C ASN A 16 8.15 -4.16 -8.83
N VAL A 17 8.34 -4.69 -7.63
CA VAL A 17 8.09 -4.03 -6.35
C VAL A 17 9.35 -3.27 -5.99
N GLN A 18 9.28 -1.95 -6.06
CA GLN A 18 10.32 -1.08 -5.53
C GLN A 18 10.03 -0.84 -4.04
N THR A 19 10.96 -1.21 -3.16
CA THR A 19 10.89 -0.76 -1.76
C THR A 19 11.14 0.75 -1.73
N VAL A 20 10.13 1.50 -1.26
CA VAL A 20 10.14 2.97 -1.20
C VAL A 20 10.43 3.52 0.19
N ALA A 21 10.15 2.73 1.23
CA ALA A 21 10.44 3.03 2.62
C ALA A 21 10.62 1.74 3.42
N SER A 22 11.46 1.79 4.46
CA SER A 22 11.64 0.72 5.43
C SER A 22 12.04 1.32 6.78
N GLY A 23 11.73 0.61 7.87
CA GLY A 23 11.98 1.12 9.21
C GLY A 23 11.83 0.04 10.27
N HIS A 24 12.22 0.39 11.49
CA HIS A 24 12.04 -0.44 12.68
C HIS A 24 11.50 0.41 13.82
N GLU A 25 10.50 -0.11 14.51
CA GLU A 25 9.84 0.57 15.63
C GLU A 25 9.70 -0.38 16.81
N ALA A 26 9.65 0.20 18.02
CA ALA A 26 9.62 -0.54 19.27
C ALA A 26 8.28 -1.25 19.54
N THR A 27 7.20 -0.84 18.89
CA THR A 27 5.87 -1.44 19.06
C THR A 27 5.21 -1.65 17.72
N HIS A 28 4.26 -2.60 17.67
CA HIS A 28 3.44 -2.85 16.49
C HIS A 28 2.69 -1.58 16.05
N ALA A 29 2.09 -0.85 16.99
CA ALA A 29 1.35 0.37 16.70
C ALA A 29 2.23 1.47 16.09
N ALA A 30 3.43 1.66 16.64
CA ALA A 30 4.39 2.61 16.09
C ALA A 30 4.87 2.19 14.69
N ALA A 31 5.20 0.90 14.50
CA ALA A 31 5.65 0.37 13.21
C ALA A 31 4.64 0.63 12.09
N ALA A 32 3.37 0.46 12.41
CA ALA A 32 2.31 0.61 11.44
C ALA A 32 1.93 2.08 11.18
N GLY A 33 1.95 2.94 12.22
CA GLY A 33 1.81 4.38 12.03
C GLY A 33 2.91 4.92 11.12
N ALA A 34 4.18 4.57 11.38
CA ALA A 34 5.30 4.96 10.53
C ALA A 34 5.18 4.42 9.10
N ALA A 35 4.63 3.22 8.93
CA ALA A 35 4.39 2.64 7.61
C ALA A 35 3.30 3.41 6.84
N VAL A 36 2.20 3.80 7.52
CA VAL A 36 1.13 4.61 6.92
C VAL A 36 1.63 6.02 6.58
N ASP A 37 2.41 6.66 7.45
CA ASP A 37 3.01 7.96 7.17
C ASP A 37 3.90 7.91 5.92
N ALA A 38 4.74 6.87 5.80
CA ALA A 38 5.55 6.65 4.62
C ALA A 38 4.71 6.41 3.36
N LEU A 39 3.60 5.65 3.50
CA LEU A 39 2.66 5.42 2.40
C LEU A 39 2.00 6.72 1.92
N VAL A 40 1.58 7.60 2.84
CA VAL A 40 1.00 8.91 2.51
C VAL A 40 2.01 9.76 1.72
N VAL A 41 3.26 9.81 2.17
CA VAL A 41 4.32 10.56 1.47
C VAL A 41 4.54 10.04 0.06
N VAL A 42 4.60 8.72 -0.12
CA VAL A 42 4.81 8.11 -1.43
C VAL A 42 3.58 8.28 -2.33
N ALA A 43 2.38 8.17 -1.79
CA ALA A 43 1.14 8.37 -2.54
C ALA A 43 0.98 9.82 -3.00
N ALA A 44 1.44 10.79 -2.21
CA ALA A 44 1.48 12.19 -2.60
C ALA A 44 2.43 12.45 -3.79
N ASP A 45 3.58 11.75 -3.82
CA ASP A 45 4.58 11.88 -4.90
C ASP A 45 4.19 11.13 -6.18
N ARG A 46 3.72 9.88 -6.04
CA ARG A 46 3.52 8.96 -7.17
C ARG A 46 2.06 8.83 -7.62
N GLY A 47 1.13 9.39 -6.85
CA GLY A 47 -0.29 9.35 -7.16
C GLY A 47 -0.94 7.99 -6.86
N ARG A 48 -2.12 7.76 -7.44
CA ARG A 48 -2.94 6.57 -7.18
C ARG A 48 -2.41 5.35 -7.90
N GLN A 49 -2.00 4.36 -7.14
CA GLN A 49 -1.65 3.01 -7.61
C GLN A 49 -1.77 2.01 -6.46
N GLU A 50 -1.58 0.74 -6.76
CA GLU A 50 -1.46 -0.29 -5.73
C GLU A 50 -0.16 -0.10 -4.95
N TYR A 51 -0.28 -0.01 -3.63
CA TYR A 51 0.83 -0.02 -2.70
C TYR A 51 0.82 -1.29 -1.86
N ARG A 52 1.99 -1.80 -1.54
CA ARG A 52 2.15 -2.93 -0.62
C ARG A 52 2.80 -2.46 0.66
N LEU A 53 2.09 -2.64 1.77
CA LEU A 53 2.55 -2.31 3.10
C LEU A 53 2.88 -3.58 3.84
N ARG A 54 4.08 -3.67 4.42
CA ARG A 54 4.47 -4.80 5.25
C ARG A 54 4.84 -4.32 6.64
N VAL A 55 4.11 -4.80 7.64
CA VAL A 55 4.28 -4.40 9.05
C VAL A 55 4.29 -5.65 9.91
N ALA A 56 5.34 -5.81 10.72
CA ALA A 56 5.49 -6.92 11.68
C ALA A 56 5.20 -8.33 11.11
N GLY A 57 5.49 -8.55 9.83
CA GLY A 57 5.25 -9.83 9.15
C GLY A 57 3.90 -9.94 8.45
N ALA A 58 2.94 -9.08 8.74
CA ALA A 58 1.71 -8.93 7.97
C ALA A 58 1.97 -8.12 6.69
N GLU A 59 1.31 -8.51 5.60
CA GLU A 59 1.36 -7.81 4.32
C GLU A 59 -0.05 -7.39 3.92
N LEU A 60 -0.18 -6.15 3.47
CA LEU A 60 -1.44 -5.53 3.09
C LEU A 60 -1.28 -4.81 1.77
N MET A 61 -2.31 -4.91 0.95
CA MET A 61 -2.41 -4.24 -0.33
C MET A 61 -3.35 -3.05 -0.16
N VAL A 62 -2.88 -1.86 -0.51
CA VAL A 62 -3.62 -0.61 -0.33
C VAL A 62 -3.75 0.10 -1.67
N LEU A 63 -4.97 0.40 -2.06
CA LEU A 63 -5.27 1.25 -3.21
C LEU A 63 -5.97 2.50 -2.70
N PRO A 64 -5.31 3.67 -2.71
CA PRO A 64 -5.90 4.90 -2.20
C PRO A 64 -7.21 5.23 -2.91
N GLY A 65 -8.15 5.76 -2.12
CA GLY A 65 -9.35 6.40 -2.63
C GLY A 65 -9.03 7.66 -3.42
N LEU A 66 -10.07 8.22 -4.03
CA LEU A 66 -10.01 9.54 -4.66
C LEU A 66 -10.98 10.47 -3.93
N THR A 67 -10.64 11.75 -3.89
CA THR A 67 -11.56 12.82 -3.51
C THR A 67 -12.63 13.01 -4.60
N GLU A 68 -13.65 13.83 -4.32
CA GLU A 68 -14.67 14.19 -5.32
C GLU A 68 -14.06 14.92 -6.53
N GLU A 69 -12.91 15.56 -6.35
CA GLU A 69 -12.15 16.28 -7.39
C GLU A 69 -11.30 15.33 -8.24
N GLY A 70 -11.19 14.05 -7.84
CA GLY A 70 -10.41 13.04 -8.54
C GLY A 70 -8.94 12.97 -8.12
N ASP A 71 -8.54 13.69 -7.07
CA ASP A 71 -7.21 13.64 -6.46
C ASP A 71 -7.08 12.47 -5.49
N VAL A 72 -5.85 12.06 -5.16
CA VAL A 72 -5.63 11.02 -4.15
C VAL A 72 -6.12 11.50 -2.79
N ASP A 73 -7.01 10.73 -2.15
CA ASP A 73 -7.50 11.03 -0.81
C ASP A 73 -6.47 10.63 0.26
N LEU A 74 -5.51 11.53 0.51
CA LEU A 74 -4.42 11.32 1.47
C LEU A 74 -4.92 11.34 2.92
N ASP A 75 -6.00 12.05 3.21
CA ASP A 75 -6.57 12.14 4.56
C ASP A 75 -7.25 10.81 4.93
N ALA A 76 -8.03 10.23 4.02
CA ALA A 76 -8.58 8.88 4.21
C ALA A 76 -7.46 7.84 4.32
N LEU A 77 -6.41 7.98 3.51
CA LEU A 77 -5.24 7.09 3.55
C LEU A 77 -4.52 7.15 4.91
N ALA A 78 -4.30 8.35 5.45
CA ALA A 78 -3.74 8.54 6.79
C ALA A 78 -4.64 7.94 7.88
N GLY A 79 -5.97 8.05 7.72
CA GLY A 79 -6.95 7.44 8.62
C GLY A 79 -7.05 5.91 8.55
N THR A 80 -6.47 5.27 7.52
CA THR A 80 -6.62 3.82 7.28
C THR A 80 -5.97 2.98 8.37
N TRP A 81 -4.99 3.54 9.10
CA TRP A 81 -4.36 2.93 10.27
C TRP A 81 -5.38 2.38 11.28
N HIS A 82 -6.43 3.15 11.60
CA HIS A 82 -7.45 2.74 12.56
C HIS A 82 -8.22 1.51 12.07
N HIS A 83 -8.53 1.42 10.78
CA HIS A 83 -9.34 0.33 10.25
C HIS A 83 -8.53 -0.98 10.09
N MET A 84 -7.24 -0.88 9.80
CA MET A 84 -6.39 -2.05 9.49
C MET A 84 -5.94 -2.82 10.73
N TRP A 85 -5.96 -2.21 11.93
CA TRP A 85 -5.32 -2.81 13.11
C TRP A 85 -6.15 -2.83 14.41
N HIS A 86 -7.47 -2.67 14.32
CA HIS A 86 -8.39 -2.92 15.43
C HIS A 86 -8.79 -4.40 15.57
N GLU A 87 -7.83 -5.32 15.51
CA GLU A 87 -8.03 -6.73 15.90
C GLU A 87 -6.73 -7.30 16.51
N THR A 88 -6.44 -6.94 17.76
CA THR A 88 -5.62 -7.76 18.70
C THR A 88 -5.99 -7.46 20.13
#